data_AF-A0A832XT85-F1
#
_entry.id   AF-A0A832XT85-F1
#
_cell.length_a   1.000
_cell.length_b   1.000
_cell.length_c   1.000
_cell.angle_alpha   90.00
_cell.angle_beta   90.00
_cell.angle_gamma   90.00
#
_symmetry.space_group_name_H-M   'P 1'
#
loop_
_entity.id
_entity.type
_entity.pdbx_description
1 polymer ?
#
loop_
_entity_poly.entity_id
_entity_poly.type
_entity_poly.pdbx_seq_one_letter_code
_entity_poly.pdbx_strand_id
1 'polypeptide(L)'
;MSEQSMFQLGLNTFGDVTRGSDGQFEEHHAVLRNVVEEAVLADKLGLDFFGVGEHHRDDFAITAPEVVLGAIASRTERIRLGTAVTVLNSD
;
A
#
# COMPACT_ATOMS: atom_id res chain seq x y z
N MET A 1 17.82 -22.72 -11.01
CA MET A 1 17.87 -21.89 -9.78
C MET A 1 17.96 -20.46 -10.28
N SER A 2 16.91 -19.65 -10.08
CA SER A 2 16.96 -18.23 -10.49
C SER A 2 18.02 -17.53 -9.65
N GLU A 3 18.87 -16.72 -10.28
CA GLU A 3 19.77 -15.82 -9.56
C GLU A 3 18.95 -14.96 -8.59
N GLN A 4 19.28 -15.03 -7.31
CA GLN A 4 18.69 -14.15 -6.32
C GLN A 4 19.31 -12.77 -6.53
N SER A 5 18.50 -11.81 -6.99
CA SER A 5 18.94 -10.41 -7.13
C SER A 5 19.56 -9.93 -5.82
N MET A 6 20.72 -9.28 -5.91
CA MET A 6 21.40 -8.68 -4.75
C MET A 6 20.57 -7.54 -4.12
N PHE A 7 19.60 -7.01 -4.86
CA PHE A 7 18.75 -5.89 -4.45
C PHE A 7 17.28 -6.28 -4.43
N GLN A 8 16.55 -5.69 -3.47
CA GLN A 8 15.10 -5.76 -3.40
C GLN A 8 14.51 -4.41 -3.84
N LEU A 9 13.52 -4.44 -4.72
CA LEU A 9 12.78 -3.27 -5.16
C LEU A 9 11.35 -3.35 -4.62
N GLY A 10 10.93 -2.33 -3.88
CA GLY A 10 9.61 -2.27 -3.27
C GLY A 10 8.96 -0.90 -3.43
N LEU A 11 7.67 -0.86 -3.11
CA LEU A 11 6.86 0.36 -3.09
C LEU A 11 6.33 0.60 -1.68
N ASN A 12 6.02 1.86 -1.37
CA ASN A 12 5.20 2.21 -0.22
C ASN A 12 4.24 3.34 -0.56
N THR A 13 3.16 3.43 0.21
CA THR A 13 2.14 4.48 0.09
C THR A 13 1.59 4.87 1.45
N PHE A 14 1.08 6.10 1.56
CA PHE A 14 0.33 6.58 2.71
C PHE A 14 -1.19 6.54 2.47
N GLY A 15 -1.63 6.15 1.26
CA GLY A 15 -3.03 6.21 0.88
C GLY A 15 -3.51 7.64 0.67
N ASP A 16 -2.70 8.47 0.04
CA ASP A 16 -3.00 9.87 -0.28
C ASP A 16 -4.32 9.99 -1.04
N VAL A 17 -5.16 10.94 -0.63
CA VAL A 17 -6.36 11.30 -1.38
C VAL A 17 -5.95 12.15 -2.58
N THR A 18 -5.95 11.53 -3.75
CA THR A 18 -5.60 12.18 -5.01
C THR A 18 -6.82 12.70 -5.75
N ARG A 19 -6.59 13.50 -6.79
CA ARG A 19 -7.67 13.95 -7.68
C ARG A 19 -7.96 12.88 -8.72
N GLY A 20 -9.24 12.57 -8.89
CA GLY A 20 -9.75 11.76 -9.99
C GLY A 20 -9.63 12.47 -11.34
N SER A 21 -10.01 11.76 -12.40
CA SER A 21 -9.94 12.27 -13.78
C SER A 21 -10.89 13.45 -14.05
N ASP A 22 -11.91 13.61 -13.23
CA ASP A 22 -12.84 14.76 -13.22
C ASP A 22 -12.30 15.97 -12.43
N GLY A 23 -11.10 15.83 -11.85
CA GLY A 23 -10.45 16.83 -11.02
C GLY A 23 -10.98 16.93 -9.59
N GLN A 24 -11.98 16.14 -9.19
CA GLN A 24 -12.45 16.09 -7.81
C GLN A 24 -11.56 15.19 -6.95
N PHE A 25 -11.55 15.37 -5.64
CA PHE A 25 -10.84 14.45 -4.75
C PHE A 25 -11.57 13.10 -4.70
N GLU A 26 -10.80 12.03 -4.72
CA GLU A 26 -11.33 10.67 -4.56
C GLU A 26 -11.84 10.45 -3.14
N GLU A 27 -12.96 9.74 -3.01
CA GLU A 27 -13.47 9.31 -1.71
C GLU A 27 -12.53 8.26 -1.08
N HIS A 28 -12.39 8.26 0.25
CA HIS A 28 -11.45 7.37 0.96
C HIS A 28 -11.65 5.89 0.61
N HIS A 29 -12.90 5.46 0.44
CA HIS A 29 -13.20 4.07 0.06
C HIS A 29 -12.65 3.68 -1.32
N ALA A 30 -12.51 4.65 -2.24
CA ALA A 30 -11.99 4.42 -3.58
C ALA A 30 -10.46 4.32 -3.52
N VAL A 31 -9.82 5.23 -2.77
CA VAL A 31 -8.38 5.18 -2.49
C VAL A 31 -7.98 3.83 -1.87
N LEU A 32 -8.71 3.36 -0.87
CA LEU A 32 -8.45 2.04 -0.25
C LEU A 32 -8.50 0.89 -1.25
N ARG A 33 -9.47 0.89 -2.18
CA ARG A 33 -9.55 -0.14 -3.23
C ARG A 33 -8.42 0.00 -4.25
N ASN A 34 -8.04 1.22 -4.60
CA ASN A 34 -6.93 1.48 -5.51
C ASN A 34 -5.61 0.96 -4.93
N VAL A 35 -5.32 1.22 -3.66
CA VAL A 35 -4.11 0.72 -2.98
C VAL A 35 -4.05 -0.81 -2.98
N VAL A 36 -5.18 -1.50 -2.80
CA VAL A 36 -5.22 -2.97 -2.92
C VAL A 36 -4.88 -3.42 -4.35
N GLU A 37 -5.46 -2.79 -5.37
CA GLU A 37 -5.18 -3.14 -6.77
C GLU A 37 -3.74 -2.79 -7.19
N GLU A 38 -3.16 -1.71 -6.66
CA GLU A 38 -1.74 -1.35 -6.83
C GLU A 38 -0.82 -2.42 -6.25
N ALA A 39 -1.11 -2.92 -5.05
CA ALA A 39 -0.33 -3.99 -4.44
C ALA A 39 -0.46 -5.33 -5.20
N VAL A 40 -1.66 -5.64 -5.71
CA VAL A 40 -1.88 -6.80 -6.59
C VAL A 40 -1.09 -6.66 -7.89
N LEU A 41 -1.02 -5.47 -8.46
CA LEU A 41 -0.20 -5.21 -9.64
C LEU A 41 1.30 -5.35 -9.33
N ALA A 42 1.75 -4.81 -8.19
CA ALA A 42 3.13 -4.94 -7.74
C ALA A 42 3.57 -6.40 -7.60
N ASP A 43 2.72 -7.25 -7.01
CA ASP A 43 2.95 -8.69 -6.89
C ASP A 43 3.08 -9.38 -8.26
N LYS A 44 2.18 -9.05 -9.19
CA LYS A 44 2.20 -9.59 -10.57
C LYS A 44 3.47 -9.20 -11.32
N LEU A 45 3.95 -7.97 -11.11
CA LEU A 45 5.16 -7.45 -11.74
C LEU A 45 6.46 -7.96 -11.09
N GLY A 46 6.36 -8.70 -9.98
CA GLY A 46 7.52 -9.31 -9.32
C GLY A 46 8.31 -8.35 -8.45
N LEU A 47 7.66 -7.30 -7.91
CA LEU A 47 8.26 -6.47 -6.87
C LEU A 47 8.40 -7.25 -5.56
N ASP A 48 9.42 -6.90 -4.79
CA ASP A 48 9.81 -7.66 -3.59
C ASP A 48 8.97 -7.30 -2.36
N PHE A 49 8.49 -6.05 -2.27
CA PHE A 49 7.84 -5.53 -1.07
C PHE A 49 6.78 -4.45 -1.38
N PHE A 50 5.69 -4.45 -0.61
CA PHE A 50 4.69 -3.38 -0.60
C PHE A 50 4.42 -2.91 0.84
N GLY A 51 4.70 -1.63 1.08
CA GLY A 51 4.58 -0.98 2.37
C GLY A 51 3.34 -0.09 2.48
N VAL A 52 2.62 -0.17 3.60
CA VAL A 52 1.48 0.73 3.88
C VAL A 52 1.78 1.54 5.14
N GLY A 53 1.75 2.87 5.03
CA GLY A 53 1.97 3.79 6.16
C GLY A 53 0.69 4.19 6.87
N GLU A 54 0.82 4.53 8.15
CA GLU A 54 -0.27 5.01 9.01
C GLU A 54 -0.34 6.55 9.01
N HIS A 55 -1.51 7.12 8.72
CA HIS A 55 -1.78 8.56 8.81
C HIS A 55 -3.16 8.84 9.42
N HIS A 56 -3.24 9.88 10.27
CA HIS A 56 -4.48 10.33 10.93
C HIS A 56 -4.86 11.75 10.52
N ARG A 57 -5.15 11.94 9.23
CA ARG A 57 -5.56 13.22 8.62
C ARG A 57 -6.56 12.97 7.50
N ASP A 58 -7.43 13.95 7.23
CA ASP A 58 -8.49 13.81 6.21
C ASP A 58 -7.97 13.65 4.77
N ASP A 59 -6.73 14.05 4.51
CA ASP A 59 -6.08 13.92 3.21
C ASP A 59 -5.40 12.56 2.97
N PHE A 60 -5.53 11.61 3.91
CA PHE A 60 -5.07 10.22 3.78
C PHE A 60 -6.17 9.24 4.17
N ALA A 61 -6.34 8.19 3.38
CA ALA A 61 -7.40 7.20 3.59
C ALA A 61 -7.01 6.08 4.58
N ILE A 62 -5.74 5.96 4.97
CA ILE A 62 -5.22 4.80 5.72
C ILE A 62 -4.79 5.19 7.13
N THR A 63 -5.67 4.93 8.10
CA THR A 63 -5.41 5.09 9.54
C THR A 63 -5.03 3.78 10.23
N ALA A 64 -5.36 2.63 9.64
CA ALA A 64 -5.09 1.29 10.18
C ALA A 64 -4.45 0.41 9.09
N PRO A 65 -3.11 0.50 8.90
CA PRO A 65 -2.40 -0.22 7.84
C PRO A 65 -2.65 -1.72 7.84
N GLU A 66 -2.76 -2.35 9.01
CA GLU A 66 -2.96 -3.79 9.17
C GLU A 66 -4.25 -4.29 8.53
N VAL A 67 -5.31 -3.46 8.51
CA VAL A 67 -6.58 -3.80 7.85
C VAL A 67 -6.39 -3.85 6.34
N VAL A 68 -5.70 -2.86 5.78
CA VAL A 68 -5.42 -2.77 4.34
C VAL A 68 -4.45 -3.87 3.92
N LEU A 69 -3.39 -4.11 4.70
CA LEU A 69 -2.44 -5.19 4.48
C LEU A 69 -3.11 -6.57 4.53
N GLY A 70 -4.11 -6.77 5.41
CA GLY A 70 -4.93 -7.99 5.42
C GLY A 70 -5.72 -8.18 4.12
N ALA A 71 -6.30 -7.11 3.57
CA ALA A 71 -6.97 -7.15 2.27
C ALA A 71 -5.99 -7.46 1.14
N ILE A 72 -4.81 -6.84 1.12
CA ILE A 72 -3.75 -7.10 0.14
C ILE A 72 -3.30 -8.57 0.21
N ALA A 73 -3.01 -9.07 1.41
CA ALA A 73 -2.54 -10.44 1.63
C ALA A 73 -3.51 -11.49 1.10
N SER A 74 -4.82 -11.22 1.12
CA SER A 74 -5.84 -12.13 0.56
C SER A 74 -5.84 -12.20 -0.97
N ARG A 75 -5.10 -11.31 -1.65
CA ARG A 75 -5.13 -11.09 -3.10
C ARG A 75 -3.76 -11.20 -3.77
N THR A 76 -2.69 -11.44 -3.01
CA THR A 76 -1.31 -11.56 -3.51
C THR A 76 -0.69 -12.90 -3.11
N GLU A 77 0.34 -13.34 -3.84
CA GLU A 77 0.96 -14.66 -3.65
C GLU A 77 2.43 -14.60 -3.22
N ARG A 78 3.20 -13.59 -3.64
CA ARG A 78 4.67 -13.60 -3.52
C ARG A 78 5.24 -12.37 -2.81
N ILE A 79 4.68 -11.20 -3.07
CA ILE A 79 5.17 -9.92 -2.55
C ILE A 79 5.16 -9.92 -1.02
N ARG A 80 6.23 -9.41 -0.41
CA ARG A 80 6.27 -9.23 1.04
C ARG A 80 5.46 -7.99 1.42
N LEU A 81 4.74 -8.10 2.52
CA LEU A 81 3.84 -7.04 2.99
C LEU A 81 4.32 -6.55 4.37
N GLY A 82 4.20 -5.25 4.61
CA GLY A 82 4.52 -4.67 5.90
C GLY A 82 4.09 -3.23 6.02
N THR A 83 4.21 -2.69 7.23
CA THR A 83 3.94 -1.28 7.49
C THR A 83 5.14 -0.43 7.12
N ALA A 84 4.90 0.80 6.68
CA ALA A 84 5.95 1.76 6.31
C ALA A 84 5.55 3.20 6.69
N VAL A 85 5.23 3.52 7.93
CA VAL A 85 5.48 2.77 9.20
C VAL A 85 4.18 2.55 9.99
N THR A 86 4.22 1.72 11.03
CA THR A 86 3.29 1.82 12.17
C THR A 86 3.78 2.94 13.09
N VAL A 87 2.90 3.83 13.51
CA VAL A 87 3.22 4.86 14.49
C VAL A 87 3.15 4.24 15.89
N LEU A 88 4.23 3.56 16.29
CA LEU A 88 4.32 2.87 17.59
C LEU A 88 4.39 3.84 18.79
N ASN A 89 4.81 5.08 18.55
CA ASN A 89 4.94 6.10 19.59
C ASN A 89 4.64 7.49 18.98
N SER A 90 4.01 8.36 19.75
CA SER A 90 3.76 9.77 19.41
C SER A 90 4.54 10.77 20.28
N ASP A 91 5.35 10.29 21.23
CA ASP A 91 6.13 11.09 22.21
C ASP A 91 7.65 10.96 22.05
#